data_AF-A0A2D8KAM3-F1
#
_entry.id   AF-A0A2D8KAM3-F1
#
_cell.length_a   1.000
_cell.length_b   1.000
_cell.length_c   1.000
_cell.angle_alpha   90.00
_cell.angle_beta   90.00
_cell.angle_gamma   90.00
#
_symmetry.space_group_name_H-M   'P 1'
#
loop_
_entity.id
_entity.type
_entity.pdbx_description
1 polymer ?
#
loop_
_entity_poly.entity_id
_entity_poly.type
_entity_poly.pdbx_seq_one_letter_code
_entity_poly.pdbx_strand_id
1 'polypeptide(L)'
;MTETLAEAELYRPREAGYLTTVETDDGTIKLSGIAAEGAPELGEDVLEAAISMLRQAGAPKPNFGAGFAVLHRGEEAWWLLMHWWLPGGIASHGLWRADLGM
;
A
#
# COMPACT_ATOMS: atom_id res chain seq x y z
N MET A 1 34.00 -13.86 2.74
CA MET A 1 33.43 -12.60 2.24
C MET A 1 32.16 -12.40 3.03
N THR A 2 32.27 -11.68 4.14
CA THR A 2 31.15 -11.43 5.04
C THR A 2 30.65 -10.04 4.67
N GLU A 3 29.80 -9.95 3.64
CA GLU A 3 28.90 -8.81 3.56
C GLU A 3 28.07 -8.89 4.83
N THR A 4 28.41 -8.03 5.80
CA THR A 4 27.65 -7.91 7.04
C THR A 4 26.23 -7.53 6.64
N LEU A 5 25.25 -8.33 7.06
CA LEU A 5 23.79 -8.06 6.96
C LEU A 5 23.41 -6.59 7.18
N ALA A 6 24.23 -5.85 7.93
CA ALA A 6 24.14 -4.42 8.17
C ALA A 6 24.05 -3.54 6.90
N GLU A 7 24.74 -3.83 5.79
CA GLU A 7 24.72 -2.94 4.60
C GLU A 7 23.45 -3.09 3.75
N ALA A 8 22.90 -4.31 3.66
CA ALA A 8 21.65 -4.57 2.93
C ALA A 8 20.42 -4.00 3.66
N GLU A 9 20.47 -3.90 4.99
CA GLU A 9 19.41 -3.28 5.81
C GLU A 9 19.59 -1.77 6.02
N LEU A 10 20.62 -1.14 5.45
CA LEU A 10 20.77 0.32 5.52
C LEU A 10 19.56 0.99 4.86
N TYR A 11 18.96 1.93 5.59
CA TYR A 11 17.86 2.73 5.09
C TYR A 11 18.26 3.43 3.79
N ARG A 12 17.50 3.18 2.73
CA ARG A 12 17.55 3.94 1.47
C ARG A 12 16.26 4.73 1.32
N PRO A 13 16.33 6.04 1.05
CA PRO A 13 15.13 6.82 0.74
C PRO A 13 14.35 6.19 -0.41
N ARG A 14 13.04 6.09 -0.24
CA ARG A 14 12.12 5.60 -1.28
C ARG A 14 11.31 6.75 -1.80
N GLU A 15 11.12 6.81 -3.12
CA GLU A 15 10.17 7.76 -3.68
C GLU A 15 8.77 7.40 -3.22
N ALA A 16 8.07 8.37 -2.66
CA ALA A 16 6.71 8.22 -2.16
C ALA A 16 5.86 9.41 -2.59
N GLY A 17 4.62 9.14 -2.99
CA GLY A 17 3.73 10.15 -3.56
C GLY A 17 2.27 9.84 -3.36
N TYR A 18 1.42 10.85 -3.56
CA TYR A 18 -0.01 10.65 -3.70
C TYR A 18 -0.31 10.07 -5.09
N LEU A 19 -1.13 9.02 -5.15
CA LEU A 19 -1.57 8.46 -6.43
C LEU A 19 -2.99 8.92 -6.72
N THR A 20 -3.92 8.60 -5.82
CA THR A 20 -5.33 8.89 -6.04
C THR A 20 -6.14 8.77 -4.74
N THR A 21 -7.42 9.08 -4.84
CA THR A 21 -8.41 8.87 -3.80
C THR A 21 -9.42 7.86 -4.33
N VAL A 22 -9.66 6.81 -3.54
CA VAL A 22 -10.56 5.72 -3.90
C VAL A 22 -11.85 5.86 -3.12
N GLU A 23 -12.94 6.11 -3.83
CA GLU A 23 -14.29 6.01 -3.26
C GLU A 23 -14.70 4.54 -3.12
N THR A 24 -15.21 4.22 -1.93
CA THR A 24 -15.80 2.93 -1.56
C THR A 24 -17.19 3.16 -0.99
N ASP A 25 -18.00 2.11 -0.89
CA ASP A 25 -19.37 2.22 -0.34
C ASP A 25 -19.37 2.71 1.12
N ASP A 26 -18.28 2.45 1.86
CA ASP A 26 -18.15 2.75 3.28
C ASP A 26 -17.32 4.02 3.58
N GLY A 27 -16.81 4.70 2.54
CA GLY A 27 -16.04 5.93 2.69
C GLY A 27 -14.91 6.09 1.68
N THR A 28 -13.99 7.00 1.99
CA THR A 28 -12.95 7.44 1.07
C THR A 28 -11.55 7.02 1.53
N ILE A 29 -10.76 6.45 0.63
CA ILE A 29 -9.39 5.97 0.94
C ILE A 29 -8.37 6.81 0.16
N LYS A 30 -7.46 7.48 0.88
CA LYS A 30 -6.30 8.11 0.25
C LYS A 30 -5.26 7.04 -0.09
N LEU A 31 -4.95 6.87 -1.38
CA LEU A 31 -3.95 5.92 -1.85
C LEU A 31 -2.64 6.63 -2.22
N SER A 32 -1.58 6.25 -1.52
CA SER A 32 -0.21 6.68 -1.78
C SER A 32 0.61 5.55 -2.41
N GLY A 33 1.60 5.93 -3.19
CA GLY A 33 2.57 5.03 -3.81
C GLY A 33 3.91 5.15 -3.11
N ILE A 34 4.63 4.04 -3.04
CA ILE A 34 6.04 4.00 -2.64
C ILE A 34 6.76 2.94 -3.47
N ALA A 35 7.99 3.20 -3.88
CA ALA A 35 8.77 2.23 -4.66
C ALA A 35 10.18 2.05 -4.09
N ALA A 36 10.68 0.82 -4.15
CA ALA A 36 12.10 0.56 -3.94
C ALA A 36 12.94 1.32 -4.98
N GLU A 37 14.14 1.75 -4.58
CA GLU A 37 15.05 2.49 -5.46
C GLU A 37 15.36 1.69 -6.74
N GLY A 38 15.25 2.34 -7.90
CA GLY A 38 15.47 1.69 -9.20
C GLY A 38 14.37 0.74 -9.66
N ALA A 39 13.30 0.57 -8.88
CA ALA A 39 12.14 -0.18 -9.34
C ALA A 39 11.40 0.58 -10.46
N PRO A 40 10.75 -0.13 -11.39
CA PRO A 40 9.88 0.50 -12.37
C PRO A 40 8.78 1.32 -11.69
N GLU A 41 8.31 2.37 -12.38
CA GLU A 41 7.14 3.11 -11.96
C GLU A 41 5.93 2.19 -11.79
N LEU A 42 5.01 2.61 -10.92
CA LEU A 42 3.74 1.92 -10.70
C LEU A 42 2.93 1.92 -12.00
N GLY A 43 2.78 0.74 -12.60
CA GLY A 43 1.94 0.54 -13.78
C GLY A 43 0.47 0.83 -13.48
N GLU A 44 -0.26 1.33 -14.49
CA GLU A 44 -1.69 1.61 -14.40
C GLU A 44 -2.51 0.34 -14.08
N ASP A 45 -2.09 -0.81 -14.60
CA ASP A 45 -2.68 -2.12 -14.35
C ASP A 45 -2.59 -2.52 -12.87
N VAL A 46 -1.43 -2.31 -12.24
CA VAL A 46 -1.22 -2.59 -10.82
C VAL A 46 -2.01 -1.62 -9.95
N LEU A 47 -2.07 -0.34 -10.35
CA LEU A 47 -2.89 0.66 -9.67
C LEU A 47 -4.38 0.28 -9.71
N GLU A 48 -4.92 -0.09 -10.87
CA GLU A 48 -6.30 -0.54 -11.02
C GLU A 48 -6.60 -1.81 -10.21
N ALA A 49 -5.67 -2.78 -10.19
CA ALA A 49 -5.79 -3.96 -9.35
C ALA A 49 -5.84 -3.60 -7.86
N ALA A 50 -4.99 -2.67 -7.40
CA ALA A 50 -5.00 -2.19 -6.03
C ALA A 50 -6.32 -1.47 -5.68
N ILE A 51 -6.82 -0.61 -6.56
CA ILE A 51 -8.11 0.08 -6.40
C ILE A 51 -9.25 -0.93 -6.28
N SER A 52 -9.27 -1.95 -7.15
CA SER A 52 -10.25 -3.03 -7.10
C SER A 52 -10.19 -3.80 -5.78
N MET A 53 -8.98 -4.11 -5.30
CA MET A 53 -8.79 -4.75 -4.00
C MET A 53 -9.28 -3.89 -2.83
N LEU A 54 -9.02 -2.58 -2.84
CA LEU A 54 -9.52 -1.67 -1.79
C LEU A 54 -11.05 -1.60 -1.75
N ARG A 55 -11.70 -1.59 -2.93
CA ARG A 55 -13.16 -1.63 -3.03
C ARG A 55 -13.74 -2.96 -2.53
N GLN A 56 -13.11 -4.09 -2.89
CA GLN A 56 -13.55 -5.42 -2.49
C GLN A 56 -13.30 -5.73 -1.03
N ALA A 57 -12.17 -5.27 -0.48
CA ALA A 57 -11.81 -5.49 0.91
C ALA A 57 -12.85 -4.91 1.86
N GLY A 58 -13.62 -3.91 1.40
CA GLY A 58 -14.73 -3.30 2.11
C GLY A 58 -14.26 -2.92 3.51
N ALA A 59 -13.52 -1.80 3.62
CA ALA A 59 -13.04 -1.26 4.90
C ALA A 59 -14.10 -1.57 5.96
N PRO A 60 -13.89 -2.46 6.93
CA PRO A 60 -14.98 -2.92 7.77
C PRO A 60 -15.51 -1.71 8.53
N LYS A 61 -16.61 -1.15 8.01
CA LYS A 61 -17.15 0.19 8.26
C LYS A 61 -16.11 1.10 8.91
N PRO A 62 -15.27 1.82 8.15
CA PRO A 62 -14.35 2.75 8.75
C PRO A 62 -15.20 3.70 9.56
N ASN A 63 -15.10 3.61 10.89
CA ASN A 63 -15.63 4.69 11.69
C ASN A 63 -14.94 5.93 11.17
N PHE A 64 -15.72 6.98 10.95
CA PHE A 64 -15.30 8.23 10.33
C PHE A 64 -15.23 8.27 8.79
N GLY A 65 -15.63 7.21 8.07
CA GLY A 65 -15.81 7.27 6.61
C GLY A 65 -14.52 7.56 5.82
N ALA A 66 -13.35 7.31 6.42
CA ALA A 66 -12.06 7.61 5.84
C ALA A 66 -11.01 6.55 6.18
N GLY A 67 -10.08 6.33 5.25
CA GLY A 67 -8.94 5.45 5.39
C GLY A 67 -7.72 5.94 4.60
N PHE A 68 -6.60 5.25 4.76
CA PHE A 68 -5.42 5.48 3.95
C PHE A 68 -4.76 4.15 3.56
N ALA A 69 -4.20 4.11 2.37
CA ALA A 69 -3.51 2.94 1.84
C ALA A 69 -2.19 3.32 1.18
N VAL A 70 -1.26 2.38 1.20
CA VAL A 70 0.04 2.47 0.54
C VAL A 70 0.17 1.30 -0.42
N LEU A 71 0.31 1.59 -1.70
CA LEU A 71 0.73 0.64 -2.72
C LEU A 71 2.26 0.72 -2.83
N HIS A 72 2.93 -0.36 -2.45
CA HIS A 72 4.38 -0.45 -2.41
C HIS A 72 4.89 -1.41 -3.48
N ARG A 73 5.75 -0.89 -4.37
CA ARG A 73 6.66 -1.72 -5.16
C ARG A 73 7.86 -2.12 -4.30
N GLY A 74 7.74 -3.23 -3.57
CA GLY A 74 8.88 -3.80 -2.82
C GLY A 74 9.86 -4.49 -3.76
N GLU A 75 10.98 -4.98 -3.25
CA GLU A 75 11.98 -5.70 -4.07
C GLU A 75 11.45 -7.06 -4.56
N GLU A 76 10.66 -7.75 -3.73
CA GLU A 76 10.19 -9.12 -3.98
C GLU A 76 8.72 -9.23 -4.41
N ALA A 77 7.91 -8.21 -4.11
CA ALA A 77 6.46 -8.27 -4.30
C ALA A 77 5.83 -6.88 -4.36
N TRP A 78 4.61 -6.86 -4.87
CA TRP A 78 3.65 -5.80 -4.66
C TRP A 78 3.03 -5.96 -3.27
N TRP A 79 2.97 -4.86 -2.52
CA TRP A 79 2.29 -4.82 -1.23
C TRP A 79 1.23 -3.73 -1.23
N LEU A 80 0.03 -4.07 -0.78
CA LEU A 80 -1.01 -3.10 -0.51
C LEU A 80 -1.28 -3.11 0.99
N LEU A 81 -0.97 -2.01 1.66
CA LEU A 81 -1.19 -1.83 3.09
C LEU A 81 -2.29 -0.80 3.29
N MET A 82 -3.44 -1.21 3.82
CA MET A 82 -4.57 -0.34 4.10
C MET A 82 -4.75 -0.17 5.60
N HIS A 83 -5.13 1.02 6.03
CA HIS A 83 -5.52 1.34 7.39
C HIS A 83 -6.90 2.01 7.44
N TRP A 84 -7.64 1.71 8.51
CA TRP A 84 -8.95 2.29 8.81
C TRP A 84 -9.18 2.34 10.33
N TRP A 85 -10.26 2.98 10.77
CA TRP A 85 -10.60 3.11 12.19
C TRP A 85 -11.78 2.22 12.59
N LEU A 86 -11.60 1.46 13.67
CA LEU A 86 -12.64 0.69 14.36
C LEU A 86 -13.30 1.54 15.47
N PRO A 87 -14.42 1.08 16.09
CA PRO A 87 -15.04 1.79 17.21
C PRO A 87 -14.04 2.12 18.33
N GLY A 88 -14.16 3.31 18.90
CA GLY A 88 -13.21 3.79 19.91
C GLY A 88 -11.92 4.41 19.35
N GLY A 89 -11.83 4.63 18.03
CA GLY A 89 -10.69 5.31 17.41
C GLY A 89 -9.46 4.41 17.25
N ILE A 90 -9.66 3.09 17.23
CA ILE A 90 -8.57 2.11 17.08
C ILE A 90 -8.21 2.00 15.60
N ALA A 91 -6.96 2.33 15.25
CA ALA A 91 -6.45 2.10 13.91
C ALA A 91 -6.22 0.59 13.69
N SER A 92 -6.83 0.05 12.65
CA SER A 92 -6.67 -1.34 12.19
C SER A 92 -6.08 -1.34 10.78
N HIS A 93 -5.63 -2.51 10.31
CA HIS A 93 -4.98 -2.62 9.02
C HIS A 93 -5.24 -3.96 8.32
N GLY A 94 -5.06 -3.93 7.01
CA GLY A 94 -5.06 -5.08 6.12
C GLY A 94 -3.83 -5.05 5.24
N LEU A 95 -3.23 -6.21 5.01
CA LEU A 95 -2.04 -6.35 4.17
C LEU A 95 -2.29 -7.41 3.10
N TRP A 96 -2.13 -7.01 1.84
CA TRP A 96 -2.19 -7.90 0.69
C TRP A 96 -0.85 -7.91 -0.02
N ARG A 97 -0.54 -9.05 -0.64
CA ARG A 97 0.67 -9.28 -1.42
C ARG A 97 0.27 -9.80 -2.80
N ALA A 98 0.95 -9.33 -3.83
CA ALA A 98 0.95 -9.97 -5.15
C ALA A 98 2.38 -10.14 -5.64
N ASP A 99 2.64 -11.21 -6.40
CA ASP A 99 3.95 -11.43 -7.00
C ASP A 99 4.24 -10.39 -8.08
N LEU A 100 5.52 -10.09 -8.25
CA LEU A 100 6.00 -9.32 -9.40
C LEU A 100 5.90 -10.25 -10.60
N GLY A 101 5.14 -9.90 -11.63
CA GLY A 101 5.04 -10.71 -12.85
C GLY A 101 6.43 -11.10 -13.37
N MET A 102 6.58 -12.33 -13.87
CA MET A 102 7.77 -12.74 -14.63
C MET A 102 7.87 -12.00 -15.96
#